data_AF-A0A2V8VBR8-F1
#
_entry.id   AF-A0A2V8VBR8-F1
#
_cell.length_a   1.000
_cell.length_b   1.000
_cell.length_c   1.000
_cell.angle_alpha   90.00
_cell.angle_beta   90.00
_cell.angle_gamma   90.00
#
_symmetry.space_group_name_H-M   'P 1'
#
loop_
_entity.id
_entity.type
_entity.pdbx_description
1 polymer ?
#
loop_
_entity_poly.entity_id
_entity_poly.type
_entity_poly.pdbx_seq_one_letter_code
_entity_poly.pdbx_strand_id
1 'polypeptide(L)' 'MPERISPASRVSGEICLPGDKSVSHRYAMLASIAEGKSRIHNYSTGADCHSTLACVHALGIRA' A
#
# COMPACT_ATOMS: atom_id res chain seq x y z
N MET A 1 12.08 18.88 -2.99
CA MET A 1 13.30 19.19 -3.77
C MET A 1 12.92 19.15 -5.24
N PRO A 2 13.25 20.15 -6.05
CA PRO A 2 12.91 20.12 -7.48
C PRO A 2 13.80 19.10 -8.19
N GLU A 3 13.20 18.12 -8.84
CA GLU A 3 13.90 17.24 -9.78
C GLU A 3 13.79 17.78 -11.20
N ARG A 4 14.89 17.72 -11.95
CA ARG A 4 14.93 18.08 -13.36
C ARG A 4 14.87 16.81 -14.20
N ILE A 5 13.76 16.61 -14.90
CA ILE A 5 13.59 15.50 -15.87
C ILE A 5 13.98 16.01 -17.27
N SER A 6 14.85 15.29 -17.97
CA SER A 6 15.18 15.51 -19.39
C SER A 6 14.41 14.54 -20.30
N PRO A 7 14.18 14.88 -21.58
CA PRO A 7 13.47 14.00 -22.51
C PRO A 7 14.15 12.62 -22.66
N ALA A 8 13.35 11.55 -22.64
CA ALA A 8 13.81 10.20 -22.95
C ALA A 8 13.68 9.92 -24.46
N SER A 9 14.69 9.28 -25.05
CA SER A 9 14.65 8.88 -26.47
C SER A 9 13.78 7.64 -26.71
N ARG A 10 13.71 6.72 -25.74
CA ARG A 10 12.84 5.53 -25.73
C ARG A 10 12.69 5.00 -24.29
N VAL A 11 11.52 4.45 -23.95
CA VAL A 11 11.30 3.69 -22.71
C VAL A 11 10.96 2.25 -23.07
N SER A 12 11.67 1.28 -22.49
CA SER A 12 11.40 -0.14 -22.69
C SER A 12 11.85 -0.95 -21.49
N GLY A 13 11.05 -1.94 -21.10
CA GLY A 13 11.33 -2.85 -20.00
C GLY A 13 10.02 -3.31 -19.36
N GLU A 14 10.15 -4.06 -18.28
CA GLU A 14 9.05 -4.52 -17.45
C GLU A 14 9.27 -4.06 -16.02
N ILE A 15 8.18 -3.74 -15.33
CA ILE A 15 8.20 -3.36 -13.92
C ILE A 15 7.07 -4.08 -13.20
N CYS A 16 7.30 -4.37 -11.91
CA CYS A 16 6.23 -4.75 -11.01
C CYS A 16 5.72 -3.50 -10.31
N LEU A 17 4.42 -3.22 -10.41
CA LEU A 17 3.82 -2.09 -9.74
C LEU A 17 3.66 -2.39 -8.24
N PRO A 18 3.80 -1.37 -7.37
CA PRO A 18 3.46 -1.53 -5.96
C PRO A 18 1.98 -1.84 -5.79
N GLY A 19 1.60 -2.28 -4.60
CA GLY A 19 0.20 -2.51 -4.24
C GLY A 19 -0.71 -1.31 -4.52
N ASP A 20 -1.93 -1.60 -4.97
CA ASP A 20 -2.94 -0.57 -5.18
C ASP A 20 -3.35 0.07 -3.85
N LYS A 21 -3.41 1.40 -3.84
CA LYS A 21 -3.70 2.20 -2.64
C LYS A 21 -5.10 1.93 -2.10
N SER A 22 -6.10 1.94 -2.98
CA SER A 22 -7.50 1.80 -2.58
C SER A 22 -7.81 0.38 -2.09
N VAL A 23 -7.27 -0.63 -2.75
CA VAL A 23 -7.34 -2.04 -2.34
C VAL A 23 -6.66 -2.20 -0.99
N SER A 24 -5.47 -1.64 -0.80
CA SER A 24 -4.72 -1.75 0.46
C SER A 24 -5.45 -1.11 1.65
N HIS A 25 -6.05 0.07 1.48
CA HIS A 25 -6.92 0.66 2.51
C HIS A 25 -8.07 -0.27 2.88
N ARG A 26 -8.81 -0.76 1.88
CA ARG A 26 -9.99 -1.61 2.10
C ARG A 26 -9.61 -2.92 2.78
N TYR A 27 -8.56 -3.58 2.33
CA TYR A 27 -8.14 -4.83 2.95
C TYR A 27 -7.61 -4.67 4.37
N ALA A 28 -6.95 -3.55 4.70
CA ALA A 28 -6.59 -3.27 6.10
C ALA A 28 -7.83 -3.12 6.99
N MET A 29 -8.88 -2.44 6.51
CA MET A 29 -10.14 -2.28 7.24
C MET A 29 -10.95 -3.58 7.32
N LEU A 30 -11.01 -4.37 6.24
CA LEU A 30 -11.73 -5.64 6.23
C LEU A 30 -11.02 -6.68 7.10
N ALA A 31 -9.70 -6.77 7.01
CA ALA A 31 -8.91 -7.68 7.84
C ALA A 31 -8.99 -7.34 9.33
N SER A 32 -9.21 -6.06 9.68
CA SER A 32 -9.28 -5.63 11.07
C SER A 32 -10.55 -6.10 11.79
N ILE A 33 -11.60 -6.45 11.05
CA ILE A 33 -12.87 -6.96 11.57
C ILE A 33 -13.14 -8.43 11.20
N ALA A 34 -12.25 -9.06 10.43
CA ALA A 34 -12.39 -10.44 10.01
C ALA A 34 -12.01 -11.41 11.13
N GLU A 35 -12.67 -12.57 11.18
CA GLU A 35 -12.28 -13.65 12.08
C GLU A 35 -11.03 -14.38 11.54
N GLY A 36 -10.10 -14.70 12.45
CA GLY A 36 -8.87 -15.41 12.11
C GLY A 36 -7.77 -14.50 11.55
N LYS A 37 -6.80 -15.10 10.85
CA LYS A 37 -5.60 -14.40 10.36
C LYS A 37 -5.70 -14.13 8.86
N SER A 38 -5.68 -12.85 8.49
CA SER A 38 -5.53 -12.41 7.10
C SER A 38 -4.05 -12.33 6.72
N ARG A 39 -3.71 -12.76 5.49
CA ARG A 39 -2.39 -12.54 4.87
C ARG A 39 -2.59 -11.82 3.55
N ILE A 40 -2.07 -10.60 3.44
CA ILE A 40 -2.21 -9.77 2.25
C ILE A 40 -0.83 -9.63 1.59
N HIS A 41 -0.76 -9.96 0.31
CA HIS A 41 0.47 -9.83 -0.49
C HIS A 41 0.40 -8.57 -1.35
N ASN A 42 1.57 -8.00 -1.67
CA ASN A 42 1.69 -6.74 -2.40
C ASN A 42 0.82 -5.62 -1.81
N TYR A 43 0.88 -5.44 -0.49
CA TYR A 43 0.24 -4.30 0.18
C TYR A 43 0.95 -3.01 -0.23
N SER A 44 0.20 -1.93 -0.48
CA SER A 44 0.75 -0.66 -0.95
C SER A 44 1.76 -0.08 0.05
N THR A 45 2.93 0.31 -0.44
CA THR A 45 4.01 0.92 0.34
C THR A 45 3.84 2.43 0.54
N GLY A 46 2.72 2.99 0.07
CA GLY A 46 2.42 4.42 0.20
C GLY A 46 2.11 4.81 1.65
N ALA A 47 2.54 6.02 2.05
CA ALA A 47 2.33 6.55 3.40
C ALA A 47 0.85 6.55 3.85
N ASP A 48 -0.08 6.78 2.93
CA ASP A 48 -1.52 6.70 3.17
C ASP A 48 -1.94 5.34 3.75
N CYS A 49 -1.49 4.25 3.13
CA CYS A 49 -1.88 2.89 3.52
C CYS A 49 -1.20 2.49 4.83
N HIS A 50 0.05 2.88 5.03
CA HIS A 50 0.74 2.73 6.31
C HIS A 50 0.04 3.50 7.45
N SER A 51 -0.50 4.69 7.15
CA SER A 51 -1.29 5.46 8.12
C SER A 51 -2.59 4.73 8.50
N THR A 52 -3.20 3.99 7.56
CA THR A 52 -4.37 3.15 7.87
C THR A 52 -4.01 1.99 8.80
N LEU A 53 -2.89 1.31 8.56
CA LEU A 53 -2.41 0.27 9.48
C LEU A 53 -2.11 0.85 10.86
N ALA A 54 -1.50 2.04 10.94
CA ALA A 54 -1.27 2.73 12.21
C ALA A 54 -2.57 3.02 12.96
N CYS A 55 -3.62 3.49 12.28
CA CYS A 55 -4.95 3.66 12.88
C CYS A 55 -5.53 2.34 13.39
N VAL A 56 -5.46 1.27 12.58
CA VAL A 56 -5.92 -0.07 12.97
C VAL A 56 -5.18 -0.57 14.22
N HIS A 57 -3.86 -0.37 14.29
CA HIS A 57 -3.06 -0.71 15.47
C HIS A 57 -3.42 0.15 16.69
N ALA A 58 -3.69 1.44 16.52
CA ALA A 58 -4.11 2.33 17.60
C ALA A 58 -5.48 1.94 18.18
N LEU A 59 -6.33 1.28 17.39
CA LEU A 59 -7.59 0.68 17.84
C LEU A 59 -7.40 -0.68 18.55
N GLY A 60 -6.16 -1.12 18.78
CA GLY A 60 -5.84 -2.36 19.50
C GLY A 60 -5.82 -3.62 18.63
N ILE A 61 -5.96 -3.46 17.31
CA ILE A 61 -6.02 -4.59 16.37
C ILE A 61 -4.61 -4.97 15.92
N ARG A 62 -4.28 -6.24 16.04
CA ARG A 62 -3.01 -6.81 15.57
C ARG A 62 -3.16 -7.21 14.10
N ALA A 63 -3.02 -6.23 13.21
CA ALA A 63 -2.91 -6.42 11.76
C ALA A 63 -1.53 -6.96 11.36
#